data_AF-A0A6H1NC88-F1
#
_entry.id   AF-A0A6H1NC88-F1
#
_cell.length_a   1.000
_cell.length_b   1.000
_cell.length_c   1.000
_cell.angle_alpha   90.00
_cell.angle_beta   90.00
_cell.angle_gamma   90.00
#
_symmetry.space_group_name_H-M   'P 1'
#
loop_
_entity.id
_entity.type
_entity.pdbx_description
1 polymer ?
#
loop_
_entity_poly.entity_id
_entity_poly.type
_entity_poly.pdbx_seq_one_letter_code
_entity_poly.pdbx_strand_id
1 'polypeptide(L)'
;MIGYTRGFWCECWTEDLTKAEQPAFHSSFDAHSAGQADRWIAIALRTITPALDSRASDEVWEWLYEGRIETRRALLCSEPCTVTINQGGTRITWTARPALFLPLAHRRSLELPPCAYDFKPHARY
;
A
#
# COMPACT_ATOMS: atom_id res chain seq x y z
N MET A 1 -3.28 1.41 29.47
CA MET A 1 -3.58 0.46 28.37
C MET A 1 -3.48 1.25 27.08
N ILE A 2 -2.48 0.98 26.24
CA ILE A 2 -2.25 1.79 25.04
C ILE A 2 -3.24 1.33 23.97
N GLY A 3 -4.28 2.13 23.72
CA GLY A 3 -5.40 1.78 22.83
C GLY A 3 -5.10 1.89 21.33
N TYR A 4 -3.87 1.58 20.89
CA TYR A 4 -3.49 1.62 19.48
C TYR A 4 -2.50 0.50 19.12
N THR A 5 -2.55 0.05 17.88
CA THR A 5 -1.64 -0.95 17.30
C THR A 5 -0.70 -0.28 16.31
N ARG A 6 0.61 -0.47 16.47
CA ARG A 6 1.60 0.00 15.48
C ARG A 6 1.57 -0.89 14.25
N GLY A 7 1.71 -0.30 13.07
CA GLY A 7 1.87 -1.03 11.82
C GLY A 7 2.24 -0.09 10.69
N PHE A 8 1.86 -0.46 9.46
CA PHE A 8 2.15 0.29 8.25
C PHE A 8 0.86 0.47 7.44
N TRP A 9 0.61 1.70 7.03
CA TRP A 9 -0.40 2.02 6.03
C TRP A 9 0.24 1.87 4.65
N CYS A 10 -0.22 0.89 3.89
CA CYS A 10 0.29 0.61 2.55
C CYS A 10 -0.67 1.11 1.49
N GLU A 11 -0.18 1.73 0.42
CA GLU A 11 -1.00 2.25 -0.68
C GLU A 11 -0.38 1.91 -2.02
N CYS A 12 -1.23 1.73 -3.03
CA CYS A 12 -0.86 1.54 -4.42
C CYS A 12 -1.52 2.65 -5.25
N TRP A 13 -0.70 3.31 -6.07
CA TRP A 13 -1.08 4.41 -6.93
C TRP A 13 -0.63 4.11 -8.36
N THR A 14 -1.40 4.57 -9.34
CA THR A 14 -1.07 4.48 -10.76
C THR A 14 -1.09 5.86 -11.38
N GLU A 15 -0.04 6.24 -12.09
CA GLU A 15 0.11 7.53 -12.76
C GLU A 15 0.33 7.29 -14.27
N ASP A 16 -0.49 7.92 -15.11
CA ASP A 16 -0.26 7.95 -16.57
C ASP A 16 0.75 9.06 -16.88
N LEU A 17 1.98 8.69 -17.22
CA LEU A 17 3.07 9.62 -17.51
C LEU A 17 2.91 10.33 -18.87
N THR A 18 1.95 9.91 -19.69
CA THR A 18 1.66 10.56 -20.98
C THR A 18 0.66 11.69 -20.85
N LYS A 19 0.00 11.81 -19.69
CA LYS A 19 -1.01 12.82 -19.40
C LYS A 19 -0.61 13.62 -18.16
N ALA A 20 -1.05 14.87 -18.10
CA ALA A 20 -0.90 15.70 -16.90
C ALA A 20 -2.06 15.44 -15.93
N GLU A 21 -2.27 14.18 -15.54
CA GLU A 21 -3.32 13.75 -14.60
C GLU A 21 -2.72 13.43 -13.23
N GLN A 22 -3.51 13.57 -12.16
CA GLN A 22 -3.07 13.17 -10.83
C GLN A 22 -2.99 11.65 -10.72
N PRO A 23 -2.06 11.10 -9.92
CA PRO A 23 -2.01 9.66 -9.65
C PRO A 23 -3.34 9.13 -9.12
N ALA A 24 -3.88 8.11 -9.79
CA ALA A 24 -5.10 7.43 -9.40
C ALA A 24 -4.81 6.46 -8.24
N PHE A 25 -5.62 6.54 -7.19
CA PHE A 25 -5.59 5.59 -6.10
C PHE A 25 -6.12 4.23 -6.57
N HIS A 26 -5.32 3.17 -6.42
CA HIS A 26 -5.71 1.82 -6.83
C HIS A 26 -6.13 0.95 -5.65
N SER A 27 -5.32 0.90 -4.58
CA SER A 27 -5.63 0.08 -3.41
C SER A 27 -4.86 0.53 -2.17
N SER A 28 -5.31 0.09 -0.99
CA SER A 28 -4.53 0.20 0.24
C SER A 28 -4.70 -1.00 1.14
N PHE A 29 -3.77 -1.19 2.06
CA PHE A 29 -3.72 -2.33 2.96
C PHE A 29 -3.13 -1.95 4.32
N ASP A 30 -3.78 -2.43 5.38
CA ASP A 30 -3.38 -2.20 6.76
C ASP A 30 -2.44 -3.34 7.21
N ALA A 31 -1.13 -3.09 7.23
CA ALA A 31 -0.15 -4.09 7.61
C ALA A 31 0.19 -3.98 9.10
N HIS A 32 -0.02 -5.05 9.87
CA HIS A 32 0.30 -5.10 11.30
C HIS A 32 1.73 -5.56 11.59
N SER A 33 2.54 -5.79 10.55
CA SER A 33 3.98 -6.01 10.68
C SER A 33 4.71 -5.61 9.40
N ALA A 34 6.01 -5.35 9.51
CA ALA A 34 6.89 -5.14 8.35
C ALA A 34 6.79 -6.31 7.35
N GLY A 35 6.61 -7.53 7.87
CA GLY A 35 6.47 -8.75 7.08
C GLY A 35 5.13 -8.92 6.36
N GLN A 36 4.10 -8.17 6.76
CA GLN A 36 2.85 -8.11 6.01
C GLN A 36 2.92 -7.03 4.92
N ALA A 37 3.57 -5.90 5.21
CA ALA A 37 3.76 -4.81 4.25
C ALA A 37 4.63 -5.26 3.05
N ASP A 38 5.80 -5.85 3.29
CA ASP A 38 6.69 -6.33 2.22
C ASP A 38 6.01 -7.42 1.36
N ARG A 39 5.28 -8.33 2.01
CA ARG A 39 4.59 -9.44 1.35
C ARG A 39 3.42 -8.94 0.51
N TRP A 40 2.70 -7.91 0.96
CA TRP A 40 1.61 -7.33 0.18
C TRP A 40 2.11 -6.76 -1.17
N ILE A 41 3.21 -6.01 -1.15
CA ILE A 41 3.87 -5.50 -2.36
C ILE A 41 4.35 -6.68 -3.22
N ALA A 42 5.04 -7.65 -2.61
CA ALA A 42 5.60 -8.79 -3.33
C ALA A 42 4.57 -9.73 -3.97
N ILE A 43 3.34 -9.79 -3.43
CA ILE A 43 2.22 -10.50 -4.04
C ILE A 43 1.70 -9.69 -5.23
N ALA A 44 1.45 -8.39 -5.06
CA ALA A 44 0.96 -7.54 -6.15
C ALA A 44 1.90 -7.58 -7.36
N LEU A 45 3.22 -7.45 -7.13
CA LEU A 45 4.22 -7.52 -8.18
C LEU A 45 4.19 -8.87 -8.92
N ARG A 46 4.22 -10.00 -8.20
CA ARG A 46 4.13 -11.33 -8.82
C ARG A 46 2.86 -11.54 -9.62
N THR A 47 1.74 -10.96 -9.17
CA THR A 47 0.46 -11.08 -9.87
C THR A 47 0.48 -10.33 -11.20
N ILE A 48 1.12 -9.17 -11.28
CA ILE A 48 1.12 -8.36 -12.51
C ILE A 48 2.27 -8.71 -13.45
N THR A 49 3.35 -9.34 -12.99
CA THR A 49 4.54 -9.68 -13.81
C THR A 49 4.22 -10.25 -15.20
N PRO A 50 3.28 -11.22 -15.36
CA PRO A 50 3.00 -11.81 -16.67
C PRO A 50 2.40 -10.82 -17.70
N ALA A 51 1.88 -9.69 -17.24
CA ALA A 51 1.30 -8.64 -18.08
C ALA A 51 2.27 -7.46 -18.32
N LEU A 52 3.45 -7.49 -17.73
CA LEU A 52 4.47 -6.44 -17.88
C LEU A 52 5.27 -6.62 -19.18
N ASP A 53 5.79 -5.52 -19.71
CA ASP A 53 6.84 -5.60 -20.74
C ASP A 53 8.15 -6.18 -20.14
N SER A 54 9.09 -6.59 -20.99
CA SER A 54 10.31 -7.27 -20.54
C SER A 54 11.13 -6.43 -19.56
N ARG A 55 11.24 -5.12 -19.81
CA ARG A 55 11.99 -4.21 -18.94
C ARG A 55 11.33 -4.09 -17.57
N ALA A 56 10.02 -3.85 -17.53
CA ALA A 56 9.27 -3.76 -16.29
C ALA A 56 9.28 -5.09 -15.52
N SER A 57 9.24 -6.22 -16.22
CA SER A 57 9.42 -7.55 -15.63
C SER A 57 10.80 -7.69 -14.97
N ASP A 58 11.87 -7.25 -15.63
CA ASP A 58 13.23 -7.29 -15.06
C ASP A 58 13.34 -6.42 -13.79
N GLU A 59 12.80 -5.19 -13.81
CA GLU A 59 12.73 -4.31 -12.63
C GLU A 59 11.98 -4.99 -11.46
N VAL A 60 10.88 -5.69 -11.77
CA VAL A 60 10.13 -6.46 -10.77
C VAL A 60 10.97 -7.60 -10.19
N TRP A 61 11.66 -8.38 -11.04
CA TRP A 61 12.49 -9.48 -10.56
C TRP A 61 13.65 -8.98 -9.70
N GLU A 62 14.34 -7.92 -10.13
CA GLU A 62 15.39 -7.29 -9.34
C GLU A 62 14.91 -6.91 -7.94
N TRP A 63 13.74 -6.27 -7.84
CA TRP A 63 13.16 -5.96 -6.54
C TRP A 63 12.77 -7.21 -5.75
N LEU A 64 12.17 -8.22 -6.41
CA LEU A 64 11.71 -9.44 -5.73
C LEU A 64 12.85 -10.26 -5.12
N TYR A 65 14.05 -10.21 -5.70
CA TYR A 65 15.24 -10.94 -5.24
C TYR A 65 16.12 -10.12 -4.31
N GLU A 66 16.50 -8.91 -4.73
CA GLU A 66 17.41 -8.05 -3.96
C GLU A 66 16.60 -7.03 -3.17
N GLY A 67 15.90 -6.10 -3.85
CA GLY A 67 15.27 -4.91 -3.27
C GLY A 67 14.26 -5.13 -2.14
N ARG A 68 13.72 -6.34 -2.01
CA ARG A 68 12.80 -6.74 -0.94
C ARG A 68 13.50 -6.80 0.42
N ILE A 69 14.78 -7.15 0.47
CA ILE A 69 15.56 -7.22 1.71
C ILE A 69 15.74 -5.81 2.29
N GLU A 70 16.12 -4.85 1.46
CA GLU A 70 16.27 -3.44 1.82
C GLU A 70 14.93 -2.85 2.26
N THR A 71 13.86 -3.15 1.51
CA THR A 71 12.51 -2.71 1.85
C THR A 71 12.12 -3.23 3.25
N ARG A 72 12.33 -4.52 3.50
CA ARG A 72 12.02 -5.12 4.80
C ARG A 72 12.87 -4.51 5.92
N ARG A 73 14.14 -4.20 5.66
CA ARG A 73 15.04 -3.56 6.61
C ARG A 73 14.56 -2.15 6.98
N ALA A 74 14.22 -1.32 5.99
CA ALA A 74 13.67 0.02 6.21
C ALA A 74 12.39 -0.05 7.07
N LEU A 75 11.48 -0.96 6.74
CA LEU A 75 10.25 -1.15 7.51
C LEU A 75 10.52 -1.60 8.95
N LEU A 76 11.50 -2.49 9.18
CA LEU A 76 11.91 -2.87 10.54
C LEU A 76 12.47 -1.69 11.34
N CYS A 77 13.10 -0.74 10.67
CA CYS A 77 13.55 0.53 11.23
C CYS A 77 12.42 1.58 11.38
N SER A 78 11.17 1.21 11.06
CA SER A 78 10.02 2.14 11.02
C SER A 78 10.22 3.30 10.05
N GLU A 79 10.94 3.05 8.96
CA GLU A 79 11.11 4.01 7.86
C GLU A 79 10.05 3.77 6.79
N PRO A 80 9.51 4.84 6.16
CA PRO A 80 8.65 4.70 5.01
C PRO A 80 9.45 4.14 3.83
N CYS A 81 8.84 3.22 3.08
CA CYS A 81 9.44 2.67 1.86
C CYS A 81 8.57 2.97 0.63
N THR A 82 9.21 2.98 -0.53
CA THR A 82 8.54 3.18 -1.82
C THR A 82 9.13 2.22 -2.84
N VAL A 83 8.25 1.58 -3.61
CA VAL A 83 8.59 0.69 -4.71
C VAL A 83 7.86 1.20 -5.94
N THR A 84 8.59 1.40 -7.03
CA THR A 84 8.03 1.98 -8.25
C THR A 84 8.43 1.14 -9.44
N ILE A 85 7.46 0.83 -10.30
CA ILE A 85 7.66 0.15 -11.59
C ILE A 85 7.12 1.05 -12.69
N ASN A 86 7.82 1.12 -13.82
CA ASN A 86 7.37 1.87 -14.99
C ASN A 86 7.08 0.88 -16.13
N GLN A 87 5.85 0.90 -16.66
CA GLN A 87 5.42 0.04 -17.76
C GLN A 87 4.70 0.89 -18.82
N GLY A 88 5.19 0.87 -20.06
CA GLY A 88 4.44 1.43 -21.21
C GLY A 88 3.87 2.84 -21.04
N GLY A 89 4.55 3.72 -20.27
CA GLY A 89 4.07 5.07 -19.96
C GLY A 89 3.18 5.18 -18.71
N THR A 90 2.91 4.10 -18.01
CA THR A 90 2.26 4.09 -16.69
C THR A 90 3.31 3.85 -15.60
N ARG A 91 3.25 4.64 -14.53
CA ARG A 91 4.01 4.41 -13.31
C ARG A 91 3.10 3.82 -12.25
N ILE A 92 3.51 2.70 -11.67
CA ILE A 92 2.82 2.08 -10.55
C ILE A 92 3.71 2.22 -9.32
N THR A 93 3.17 2.79 -8.25
CA THR A 93 3.91 3.09 -7.03
C THR A 93 3.22 2.48 -5.82
N TRP A 94 3.96 1.64 -5.11
CA TRP A 94 3.60 1.14 -3.80
C TRP A 94 4.34 1.92 -2.73
N THR A 95 3.61 2.39 -1.72
CA THR A 95 4.20 3.00 -0.53
C THR A 95 3.80 2.19 0.70
N ALA A 96 4.68 2.14 1.70
CA ALA A 96 4.32 1.68 3.03
C ALA A 96 4.92 2.64 4.04
N ARG A 97 4.06 3.28 4.85
CA ARG A 97 4.45 4.27 5.85
C ARG A 97 4.03 3.83 7.25
N PRO A 98 4.84 4.08 8.30
CA PRO A 98 4.44 3.78 9.67
C PRO A 98 3.11 4.45 10.03
N ALA A 99 2.25 3.71 10.73
CA ALA A 99 0.93 4.17 11.15
C ALA A 99 0.55 3.63 12.53
N LEU A 100 -0.32 4.36 13.23
CA LEU A 100 -0.98 3.91 14.45
C LEU A 100 -2.43 3.59 14.12
N PHE A 101 -2.81 2.32 14.25
CA PHE A 101 -4.16 1.84 14.03
C PHE A 101 -4.95 1.91 15.33
N LEU A 102 -6.08 2.60 15.28
CA LEU A 102 -7.03 2.62 16.39
C LEU A 102 -8.00 1.44 16.27
N PRO A 103 -8.34 0.78 17.38
CA PRO A 103 -9.20 -0.42 17.38
C PRO A 103 -10.65 -0.14 16.93
N LEU A 104 -11.04 1.12 16.78
CA LEU A 104 -12.40 1.54 16.46
C LEU A 104 -12.72 1.56 14.95
N ALA A 105 -11.72 1.37 14.09
CA ALA A 105 -11.86 1.50 12.64
C ALA A 105 -11.21 0.32 11.91
N HIS A 106 -11.66 -0.90 12.19
CA HIS A 106 -11.24 -2.02 11.36
C HIS A 106 -11.93 -1.91 9.99
N ARG A 107 -11.14 -1.66 8.93
CA ARG A 107 -11.63 -1.37 7.58
C ARG A 107 -12.57 -2.43 6.99
N ARG A 108 -12.45 -3.68 7.43
CA ARG A 108 -13.31 -4.79 6.98
C ARG A 108 -14.70 -4.84 7.65
N SER A 109 -15.11 -3.83 8.40
CA SER A 109 -16.40 -3.78 9.10
C SER A 109 -16.67 -4.98 10.01
N LEU A 110 -15.62 -5.69 10.43
CA LEU A 110 -15.75 -6.94 11.19
C LEU A 110 -16.28 -6.69 12.61
N GLU A 111 -15.93 -5.54 13.18
CA GLU A 111 -16.37 -5.09 14.50
C GLU A 111 -16.75 -3.61 14.40
N LEU A 112 -17.91 -3.34 13.79
CA LEU A 112 -18.47 -2.00 13.82
C LEU A 112 -19.27 -1.81 15.10
N PRO A 113 -19.10 -0.68 15.82
CA PRO A 113 -19.99 -0.36 16.92
C PRO A 113 -21.43 -0.21 16.40
N PRO A 114 -22.46 -0.46 17.24
CA PRO A 114 -23.86 -0.31 16.82
C PRO A 114 -24.18 1.04 16.18
N CYS A 115 -23.49 2.11 16.61
CA CYS A 115 -23.67 3.47 16.10
C CYS A 115 -22.96 3.76 14.76
N ALA A 116 -22.22 2.81 14.17
CA ALA A 116 -21.46 3.05 12.94
C ALA A 116 -22.33 3.49 11.75
N TYR A 117 -23.61 3.11 11.76
CA TYR A 117 -24.59 3.48 10.73
C TYR A 117 -25.53 4.60 11.16
N ASP A 118 -25.44 5.05 12.42
CA ASP A 118 -26.28 6.14 12.94
C ASP A 118 -25.74 7.53 12.58
N PHE A 119 -24.58 7.59 11.92
CA PHE A 119 -24.02 8.86 11.44
C PHE A 119 -24.93 9.46 10.36
N LYS A 120 -25.65 10.52 10.73
CA LYS A 120 -26.41 11.35 9.81
C LYS A 120 -25.56 12.55 9.41
N PRO A 121 -24.94 12.56 8.21
CA PRO A 121 -24.16 13.72 7.76
C PRO A 121 -25.06 14.95 7.84
N HIS A 122 -24.60 15.98 8.54
CA HIS A 122 -25.28 17.26 8.51
C HIS A 122 -25.26 17.78 7.07
N ALA A 123 -26.45 18.04 6.51
CA ALA A 123 -26.56 18.73 5.24
C ALA A 123 -25.83 20.07 5.38
N ARG A 124 -24.77 20.25 4.59
CA ARG A 124 -24.07 21.54 4.51
C ARG A 124 -25.07 22.56 3.95
N TYR A 125 -25.30 23.63 4.72
CA TYR A 125 -25.96 24.84 4.25
C TYR A 125 -25.04 25.63 3.32
#